data_AF-A0A9N9J1C2-F1
#
_entry.id   AF-A0A9N9J1C2-F1
#
_cell.length_a   1.000
_cell.length_b   1.000
_cell.length_c   1.000
_cell.angle_alpha   90.00
_cell.angle_beta   90.00
_cell.angle_gamma   90.00
#
_symmetry.space_group_name_H-M   'P 1'
#
loop_
_entity.id
_entity.type
_entity.pdbx_description
1 polymer ?
#
loop_
_entity_poly.entity_id
_entity_poly.type
_entity_poly.pdbx_seq_one_letter_code
_entity_poly.pdbx_strand_id
1 'polypeptide(L)' 'VVKYAILIFEQTHSDKIALFMFDNSSNHGSFAKDALLVSQMGMGDSTKKLLLHNDVKPDNTKHIMTYVDMNSEIRPKGIK' A
#
# COMPACT_ATOMS: atom_id res chain seq x y z
N VAL A 1 7.11 22.10 -7.13
CA VAL A 1 7.01 21.91 -8.59
C VAL A 1 5.65 22.35 -9.15
N VAL A 2 4.52 21.88 -8.61
CA VAL A 2 3.16 22.21 -9.13
C VAL A 2 2.81 23.71 -9.14
N LYS A 3 3.22 24.48 -8.13
CA LYS A 3 2.78 25.87 -7.92
C LYS A 3 3.09 26.83 -9.09
N TYR A 4 4.09 26.53 -9.91
CA TYR A 4 4.51 27.39 -11.02
C TYR A 4 4.27 26.77 -12.40
N ALA A 5 3.87 25.50 -12.48
CA ALA A 5 3.74 24.79 -13.75
C ALA A 5 2.69 25.44 -14.67
N ILE A 6 1.56 25.87 -14.10
CA ILE A 6 0.48 26.55 -14.83
C ILE A 6 0.96 27.93 -15.32
N LEU A 7 1.55 28.73 -14.43
CA LEU A 7 2.04 30.07 -14.77
C LEU A 7 3.09 30.06 -15.88
N ILE A 8 4.00 29.08 -15.84
CA ILE A 8 5.02 28.90 -16.90
C ILE A 8 4.36 28.55 -18.23
N PHE A 9 3.38 27.63 -18.22
CA PHE A 9 2.67 27.25 -19.45
C PHE A 9 1.92 28.44 -20.07
N GLU A 10 1.17 29.19 -19.26
CA GLU A 10 0.42 30.37 -19.70
C GLU A 10 1.32 31.44 -20.33
N GLN A 11 2.52 31.64 -19.78
CA GLN A 11 3.50 32.59 -20.35
C GLN A 11 4.16 32.09 -21.63
N THR A 12 4.46 30.80 -21.72
CA THR A 12 5.27 30.25 -22.83
C THR A 12 4.44 29.78 -24.02
N HIS A 13 3.14 29.49 -23.82
CA HIS A 13 2.26 28.88 -24.81
C HIS A 13 0.86 29.52 -24.78
N SER A 14 0.78 30.83 -24.96
CA SER A 14 -0.46 31.62 -24.82
C SER A 14 -1.57 31.30 -25.84
N ASP A 15 -1.23 30.63 -26.95
CA ASP A 15 -2.16 30.20 -27.99
C ASP A 15 -2.53 28.71 -27.91
N LYS A 16 -2.10 28.00 -26.85
CA LYS A 16 -2.29 26.56 -26.69
C LYS A 16 -3.19 26.21 -25.51
N ILE A 17 -3.81 25.05 -25.60
CA ILE A 17 -4.56 24.43 -24.51
C ILE A 17 -3.70 23.33 -23.89
N ALA A 18 -3.44 23.41 -22.59
CA ALA A 18 -2.75 22.34 -21.86
C ALA A 18 -3.74 21.27 -21.39
N LEU A 19 -3.34 20.01 -21.56
CA LEU A 19 -3.95 18.87 -20.87
C LEU A 19 -2.97 18.36 -19.81
N PHE A 20 -3.26 18.60 -18.54
CA PHE A 20 -2.47 18.08 -17.43
C PHE A 20 -2.92 16.65 -17.10
N MET A 21 -2.17 15.66 -17.57
CA MET A 21 -2.38 14.26 -17.21
C MET A 21 -1.66 13.95 -15.91
N PHE A 22 -2.42 13.66 -14.86
CA PHE A 22 -1.86 13.15 -13.61
C PHE A 22 -1.73 11.64 -13.73
N ASP A 23 -0.50 11.15 -13.76
CA ASP A 23 -0.26 9.72 -13.68
C ASP A 23 -0.62 9.21 -12.28
N ASN A 24 -1.69 8.42 -12.21
CA ASN A 24 -2.16 7.77 -10.99
C ASN A 24 -1.46 6.42 -10.75
N SER A 25 -0.43 6.07 -11.54
CA SER A 25 0.33 4.81 -11.39
C SER A 25 0.94 4.63 -10.00
N SER A 26 1.25 5.72 -9.30
CA SER A 26 1.76 5.69 -7.93
C SER A 26 0.68 5.67 -6.85
N ASN A 27 -0.61 5.65 -7.22
CA ASN A 27 -1.72 5.56 -6.28
C ASN A 27 -2.13 4.13 -5.94
N HIS A 28 -1.19 3.18 -6.05
CA HIS A 28 -1.34 1.87 -5.44
C HIS A 28 -1.29 2.02 -3.91
N GLY A 29 -2.39 2.48 -3.31
CA GLY A 29 -2.60 2.48 -1.86
C GLY A 29 -2.99 3.80 -1.19
N SER A 30 -3.10 4.92 -1.92
CA SER A 30 -3.51 6.20 -1.31
C SER A 30 -5.00 6.45 -1.52
N PHE A 31 -5.80 5.91 -0.60
CA PHE A 31 -7.24 6.06 -0.62
C PHE A 31 -7.67 7.34 0.11
N ALA A 32 -8.77 7.96 -0.34
CA ALA A 32 -9.39 9.03 0.42
C ALA A 32 -9.79 8.54 1.81
N LYS A 33 -9.79 9.42 2.82
CA LYS A 33 -10.04 9.04 4.22
C LYS A 33 -11.43 8.39 4.42
N ASP A 34 -12.37 8.73 3.56
CA ASP A 34 -13.75 8.25 3.51
C ASP A 34 -14.00 7.22 2.40
N ALA A 35 -12.96 6.79 1.69
CA ALA A 35 -13.09 5.75 0.68
C ALA A 35 -13.50 4.43 1.33
N LEU A 36 -14.57 3.83 0.84
CA LEU A 36 -15.01 2.50 1.25
C LEU A 36 -14.03 1.45 0.75
N LEU A 37 -13.10 1.05 1.62
CA LEU A 37 -12.11 0.03 1.31
C LEU A 37 -12.70 -1.36 1.56
N VAL A 38 -12.72 -2.20 0.53
CA VAL A 38 -13.18 -3.60 0.63
C VAL A 38 -12.39 -4.39 1.69
N SER A 39 -11.10 -4.06 1.90
CA SER A 39 -10.27 -4.64 2.97
C SER A 39 -10.68 -4.21 4.39
N GLN A 40 -11.42 -3.11 4.52
CA GLN A 40 -11.93 -2.57 5.78
C GLN A 40 -13.44 -2.78 5.94
N MET A 41 -14.14 -3.07 4.84
CA MET A 41 -15.54 -3.44 4.84
C MET A 41 -15.64 -4.88 5.34
N GLY A 42 -16.01 -5.04 6.62
CA GLY A 42 -16.22 -6.31 7.30
C GLY A 42 -17.41 -7.12 6.76
N MET A 43 -17.44 -7.42 5.46
CA MET A 43 -18.46 -8.27 4.85
C MET A 43 -18.02 -9.73 4.91
N GLY A 44 -18.49 -10.42 5.95
CA GLY A 44 -18.45 -11.88 6.09
C GLY A 44 -17.18 -12.44 6.74
N ASP A 45 -17.28 -13.72 7.14
CA ASP A 45 -16.30 -14.53 7.89
C ASP A 45 -14.93 -14.69 7.19
N SER A 46 -14.71 -14.05 6.04
CA SER A 46 -13.51 -14.11 5.19
C SER A 46 -12.75 -12.78 5.08
N THR A 47 -13.00 -11.84 5.99
CA THR A 47 -12.14 -10.65 6.05
C THR A 47 -10.71 -11.09 6.38
N LYS A 48 -9.76 -10.80 5.49
CA LYS A 48 -8.33 -10.81 5.82
C LYS A 48 -8.08 -9.72 6.86
N LYS A 49 -8.43 -10.01 8.11
CA LYS A 49 -7.99 -9.28 9.29
C LYS A 49 -6.47 -9.16 9.17
N LEU A 50 -5.92 -7.94 9.22
CA LEU A 50 -4.47 -7.71 9.18
C LEU A 50 -3.78 -8.69 10.15
N LEU A 51 -3.04 -9.63 9.57
CA LEU A 51 -2.78 -10.94 10.17
C LEU A 51 -1.64 -10.90 11.20
N LEU A 52 -1.96 -11.40 12.40
CA LEU A 52 -1.16 -12.35 13.17
C LEU A 52 0.21 -11.93 13.74
N HIS A 53 0.66 -10.67 13.64
CA HIS A 53 1.98 -10.30 14.18
C HIS A 53 2.12 -10.57 15.69
N ASN A 54 1.04 -10.37 16.46
CA ASN A 54 0.99 -10.60 17.91
C ASN A 54 -0.07 -11.62 18.34
N ASP A 55 -0.68 -12.31 17.38
CA ASP A 55 -1.74 -13.25 17.69
C ASP A 55 -1.15 -14.57 18.18
N VAL A 56 -1.98 -15.37 18.83
CA VAL A 56 -1.59 -16.65 19.42
C VAL A 56 -2.37 -17.75 18.71
N LYS A 57 -1.70 -18.85 18.38
CA LYS A 57 -2.35 -20.02 17.80
C LYS A 57 -3.41 -20.59 18.78
N PRO A 58 -4.36 -21.41 18.31
CA PRO A 58 -5.36 -22.05 19.16
C PRO A 58 -4.78 -22.91 20.30
N ASP A 59 -3.52 -23.34 20.19
CA ASP A 59 -2.77 -24.07 21.22
C ASP A 59 -2.04 -23.15 22.23
N ASN A 60 -2.34 -21.85 22.20
CA ASN A 60 -1.70 -20.80 22.99
C ASN A 60 -0.20 -20.55 22.68
N THR A 61 0.33 -21.08 21.59
CA THR A 61 1.71 -20.79 21.15
C THR A 61 1.79 -19.58 20.22
N LYS A 62 2.89 -18.82 20.30
CA LYS A 62 3.11 -17.68 19.39
C LYS A 62 3.36 -18.19 17.97
N HIS A 63 2.94 -17.40 16.98
CA HIS A 63 3.33 -17.64 15.59
C HIS A 63 4.83 -17.44 15.43
N ILE A 64 5.52 -18.43 14.84
CA ILE A 64 6.97 -18.38 14.61
C ILE A 64 7.21 -17.67 13.28
N MET A 65 7.90 -16.53 13.34
CA MET A 65 8.27 -15.70 12.17
C MET A 65 9.63 -16.06 11.58
N THR A 66 10.19 -17.21 11.96
CA THR A 66 11.48 -17.72 11.49
C THR A 66 11.40 -19.18 11.04
N TYR A 67 12.40 -19.63 10.29
CA TYR A 67 12.64 -21.02 9.94
C TYR A 67 14.13 -21.33 10.01
N VAL A 68 14.46 -22.61 10.19
CA VAL A 68 15.85 -23.09 10.12
C VAL A 68 16.13 -23.46 8.67
N ASP A 69 17.19 -22.90 8.09
CA ASP A 69 17.59 -23.22 6.72
C ASP A 69 18.40 -24.53 6.63
N MET A 70 18.82 -24.90 5.42
CA MET A 70 19.62 -26.11 5.20
C MET A 70 20.99 -26.08 5.89
N ASN A 71 21.48 -24.90 6.26
CA ASN A 71 22.75 -24.70 6.96
C ASN A 71 22.56 -24.62 8.49
N SER A 72 21.36 -24.93 8.99
CA SER A 72 20.97 -24.79 10.40
C SER A 72 20.95 -23.34 10.92
N GLU A 73 20.86 -22.35 10.04
CA GLU A 73 20.73 -20.94 10.41
C GLU A 73 19.26 -20.52 10.55
N ILE A 74 18.97 -19.66 11.52
CA ILE A 74 17.62 -19.12 11.73
C ILE A 74 17.40 -17.92 10.80
N ARG A 75 16.43 -18.03 9.89
CA ARG A 75 16.08 -16.97 8.94
C ARG A 75 14.64 -16.48 9.12
N PRO A 76 14.36 -15.18 8.91
CA PRO A 76 13.01 -14.66 8.98
C PRO A 76 12.15 -15.18 7.80
N LYS A 77 10.90 -15.55 8.08
CA LYS A 77 9.90 -15.86 7.06
C LYS A 77 9.38 -14.56 6.45
N GLY A 78 9.55 -14.38 5.15
CA GLY A 78 9.05 -13.23 4.39
C GLY A 78 9.92 -12.94 3.17
N ILE A 79 9.33 -12.34 2.13
CA ILE A 79 10.07 -11.83 0.98
C ILE A 79 10.69 -10.49 1.41
N LYS A 80 11.99 -10.31 1.16
CA LYS A 80 12.66 -9.01 1.31
C LYS A 80 12.26 -8.07 0.17
#